data_AF-A0A822FH69-F1
#
_entry.id   AF-A0A822FH69-F1
#
_cell.length_a   1.000
_cell.length_b   1.000
_cell.length_c   1.000
_cell.angle_alpha   90.00
_cell.angle_beta   90.00
_cell.angle_gamma   90.00
#
_symmetry.space_group_name_H-M   'P 1'
#
loop_
_entity.id
_entity.type
_entity.pdbx_description
1 polymer ?
#
loop_
_entity_poly.entity_id
_entity_poly.type
_entity_poly.pdbx_seq_one_letter_code
_entity_poly.pdbx_strand_id
1 'polypeptide(L)' 'MNMAKATTSTSNIPLVMKAAQQSNFGEIRQVLTLSDDVTVPQKLSSQQVLVRVHAASINHIDLKLLKGN' A
#
# COMPACT_ATOMS: atom_id res chain seq x y z
N MET A 1 2.95 -7.59 -35.46
CA MET A 1 3.89 -8.14 -34.45
C MET A 1 3.12 -8.29 -33.15
N ASN A 2 2.84 -9.53 -32.71
CA ASN A 2 2.24 -9.79 -31.40
C ASN A 2 3.34 -9.86 -30.36
N MET A 3 3.49 -8.83 -29.53
CA MET A 3 4.34 -8.91 -28.35
C MET A 3 3.65 -9.84 -27.34
N ALA A 4 4.23 -11.01 -27.08
CA ALA A 4 3.79 -11.87 -25.99
C ALA A 4 3.93 -11.10 -24.67
N LYS A 5 2.82 -10.95 -23.94
CA LYS A 5 2.81 -10.33 -22.60
C LYS A 5 3.61 -11.23 -21.66
N ALA A 6 4.80 -10.80 -21.29
CA ALA A 6 5.62 -11.52 -20.31
C ALA A 6 4.82 -11.66 -19.01
N THR A 7 4.51 -12.89 -18.62
CA THR A 7 3.93 -13.20 -17.32
C THR A 7 5.04 -13.11 -16.28
N THR A 8 5.10 -12.00 -15.55
CA THR A 8 6.01 -11.84 -14.41
C THR A 8 5.62 -12.87 -13.34
N SER A 9 6.55 -13.77 -13.00
CA SER A 9 6.35 -14.72 -11.90
C SER A 9 6.05 -13.96 -10.61
N THR A 10 4.98 -14.31 -9.92
CA THR A 10 4.60 -13.73 -8.62
C THR A 10 5.43 -14.28 -7.47
N SER A 11 6.27 -15.30 -7.70
CA SER A 11 7.13 -15.95 -6.69
C SER A 11 8.08 -15.00 -5.97
N ASN A 12 8.40 -13.86 -6.60
CA ASN A 12 9.36 -12.89 -6.07
C ASN A 12 8.68 -11.71 -5.37
N ILE A 13 7.34 -11.74 -5.23
CA ILE A 13 6.59 -10.72 -4.50
C ILE A 13 6.56 -11.13 -3.01
N PRO A 14 7.06 -10.28 -2.09
CA PRO A 14 6.99 -10.56 -0.66
C PRO A 14 5.54 -10.75 -0.17
N LEU A 15 5.35 -11.58 0.85
CA LEU A 15 4.04 -11.75 1.49
C LEU A 15 3.70 -10.59 2.44
N VAL A 16 4.74 -9.93 2.98
CA VAL A 16 4.63 -8.83 3.94
C VAL A 16 5.48 -7.65 3.49
N MET A 17 5.11 -6.44 3.91
CA MET A 17 5.76 -5.18 3.58
C MET A 17 5.78 -4.22 4.77
N LYS A 18 6.64 -3.21 4.64
CA LYS A 18 6.63 -2.04 5.53
C LYS A 18 5.56 -1.06 5.08
N ALA A 19 4.72 -0.60 5.99
CA ALA A 19 3.70 0.41 5.71
C ALA A 19 3.40 1.29 6.92
N ALA A 20 2.99 2.53 6.65
CA ALA A 20 2.39 3.39 7.65
C ALA A 20 0.96 2.88 7.92
N GLN A 21 0.64 2.58 9.18
CA GLN A 21 -0.66 2.08 9.59
C GLN A 21 -1.31 2.99 10.62
N GLN A 22 -2.63 3.10 10.50
CA GLN A 22 -3.48 3.77 11.47
C GLN A 22 -4.36 2.72 12.14
N SER A 23 -4.37 2.70 13.47
CA SER A 23 -5.24 1.82 14.25
C SER A 23 -6.45 2.53 14.86
N ASN A 24 -6.37 3.85 15.05
CA ASN A 24 -7.41 4.69 15.64
C ASN A 24 -7.43 6.09 15.00
N PHE A 25 -8.45 6.90 15.27
CA PHE A 25 -8.50 8.31 14.87
C PHE A 25 -7.86 9.22 15.93
N GLY A 26 -7.15 10.27 15.50
CA GLY A 26 -6.53 11.21 16.42
C GLY A 26 -5.38 12.02 15.83
N GLU A 27 -4.52 12.56 16.70
CA GLU A 27 -3.35 13.32 16.27
C GLU A 27 -2.31 12.42 15.59
N ILE A 28 -1.74 12.89 14.48
CA ILE A 28 -0.92 12.09 13.54
C ILE A 28 0.19 11.31 14.26
N ARG A 29 0.90 11.97 15.19
CA ARG A 29 2.02 11.37 15.94
C ARG A 29 1.60 10.26 16.90
N GLN A 30 0.32 10.19 17.25
CA GLN A 30 -0.23 9.19 18.17
C GLN A 30 -0.83 8.01 17.43
N VAL A 31 -1.38 8.25 16.22
CA VAL A 31 -2.17 7.25 15.51
C VAL A 31 -1.50 6.62 14.30
N LEU A 32 -0.48 7.27 13.72
CA LEU A 32 0.24 6.76 12.57
C LEU A 32 1.57 6.13 13.01
N THR A 33 1.71 4.83 12.80
CA THR A 33 2.92 4.08 13.12
C THR A 33 3.50 3.42 11.88
N LEU A 34 4.81 3.18 11.86
CA LEU A 34 5.44 2.37 10.82
C LEU A 34 5.47 0.91 11.30
N SER A 35 4.83 0.02 10.56
CA SER A 35 4.84 -1.43 10.79
C SER A 35 5.62 -2.11 9.68
N ASP A 36 6.37 -3.17 9.99
CA ASP A 36 7.11 -3.99 9.03
C ASP A 36 6.47 -5.33 8.68
N ASP A 37 5.34 -5.64 9.32
CA ASP A 37 4.59 -6.88 9.13
C ASP A 37 3.17 -6.61 8.63
N VAL A 38 3.08 -5.96 7.46
CA VAL A 38 1.79 -5.66 6.81
C VAL A 38 1.63 -6.52 5.57
N THR A 39 0.53 -7.27 5.48
CA THR A 39 0.27 -8.16 4.34
C THR A 39 0.25 -7.41 3.01
N VAL A 40 1.04 -7.88 2.04
CA VAL A 40 0.97 -7.41 0.66
C VAL A 40 -0.34 -7.90 0.03
N PRO A 41 -1.15 -7.04 -0.60
CA PRO A 41 -2.41 -7.47 -1.24
C PRO A 41 -2.19 -8.52 -2.34
N GLN A 42 -2.68 -9.74 -2.11
CA GLN A 42 -2.51 -10.87 -3.04
C GLN A 42 -3.72 -11.09 -3.98
N LYS A 43 -4.92 -10.68 -3.57
CA LYS A 43 -6.15 -10.87 -4.34
C LYS A 43 -6.50 -9.58 -5.08
N LEU A 44 -6.14 -9.50 -6.36
CA LEU A 44 -6.45 -8.37 -7.22
C LEU A 44 -7.60 -8.74 -8.16
N SER A 45 -8.48 -7.78 -8.44
CA SER A 45 -9.45 -7.91 -9.53
C SER A 45 -8.74 -7.80 -10.89
N SER A 46 -9.43 -8.17 -11.96
CA SER A 46 -8.92 -8.04 -13.34
C SER A 46 -8.61 -6.60 -13.77
N GLN A 47 -9.11 -5.60 -13.02
CA GLN A 47 -8.92 -4.17 -13.27
C GLN A 47 -7.84 -3.55 -12.35
N GLN A 48 -7.20 -4.35 -11.51
CA GLN A 48 -6.20 -3.88 -10.56
C GLN A 48 -4.80 -4.36 -10.91
N VAL A 49 -3.81 -3.59 -10.49
CA VAL A 49 -2.39 -3.93 -10.62
C VAL A 49 -1.71 -3.78 -9.26
N LEU A 50 -0.73 -4.64 -8.97
CA LEU A 50 0.15 -4.45 -7.82
C LEU A 50 1.28 -3.50 -8.21
N VAL A 51 1.49 -2.46 -7.42
CA VAL A 51 2.53 -1.46 -7.66
C VAL A 51 3.54 -1.52 -6.51
N ARG A 52 4.82 -1.67 -6.85
CA ARG A 52 5.90 -1.42 -5.91
C ARG A 52 6.09 0.09 -5.79
N VAL A 53 5.55 0.67 -4.73
CA VAL A 53 5.62 2.12 -4.48
C VAL A 53 7.07 2.54 -4.28
N HIS A 54 7.54 3.47 -5.11
CA HIS A 54 8.87 4.08 -4.99
C HIS A 54 8.82 5.38 -4.18
N ALA A 55 7.78 6.19 -4.41
CA ALA A 55 7.49 7.42 -3.71
C ALA A 55 5.98 7.62 -3.60
N ALA A 56 5.53 8.33 -2.57
CA ALA A 56 4.15 8.74 -2.35
C ALA A 56 4.13 10.21 -1.89
N SER A 57 3.19 11.01 -2.40
CA SER A 57 2.98 12.36 -1.88
C SER A 57 2.11 12.33 -0.63
N ILE A 58 2.27 13.35 0.21
CA ILE A 58 1.37 13.63 1.32
C ILE A 58 0.42 14.76 0.90
N ASN A 59 -0.87 14.53 1.04
CA ASN A 59 -1.94 15.43 0.66
C ASN A 59 -2.73 15.88 1.89
N HIS A 60 -3.43 17.01 1.78
CA HIS A 60 -4.19 17.55 2.91
C HIS A 60 -5.32 16.61 3.37
N ILE A 61 -5.89 15.80 2.46
CA ILE A 61 -6.94 14.83 2.80
C ILE A 61 -6.40 13.72 3.72
N ASP A 62 -5.14 13.33 3.59
CA ASP A 62 -4.54 12.27 4.41
C ASP A 62 -4.58 12.67 5.90
N LEU A 63 -4.31 13.94 6.21
CA LEU A 63 -4.36 14.47 7.57
C LEU A 63 -5.79 14.50 8.14
N LYS A 64 -6.80 14.76 7.31
CA LYS A 64 -8.21 14.76 7.74
C LYS A 64 -8.68 13.34 8.06
N LEU A 65 -8.33 12.38 7.21
CA LEU A 65 -8.66 10.97 7.39
C LEU A 65 -8.05 10.41 8.68
N LEU A 66 -6.80 10.76 8.99
CA LEU A 66 -6.15 10.36 10.25
C LEU A 66 -6.91 10.87 11.50
N LYS A 67 -7.59 12.01 11.39
CA LYS A 67 -8.41 12.60 12.46
C LYS A 67 -9.86 12.09 12.49
N GLY A 68 -10.29 11.32 11.49
CA GLY A 68 -11.65 10.80 11.39
C GLY A 68 -12.69 11.81 10.88
N ASN A 69 -12.25 12.80 10.09
CA ASN A 69 -13.09 13.84 9.50
C ASN A 69 -13.27 13.69 7.98
#